data_AF-A0A7G2F7X0-F1
#
_entry.id   AF-A0A7G2F7X0-F1
#
_cell.length_a   1.000
_cell.length_b   1.000
_cell.length_c   1.000
_cell.angle_alpha   90.00
_cell.angle_beta   90.00
_cell.angle_gamma   90.00
#
_symmetry.space_group_name_H-M   'P 1'
#
loop_
_entity.id
_entity.type
_entity.pdbx_description
1 polymer ?
#
loop_
_entity_poly.entity_id
_entity_poly.type
_entity_poly.pdbx_seq_one_letter_code
_entity_poly.pdbx_strand_id
1 'polypeptide(L)'
;MSSDSSREENVYLAKLAEQAERYEEMVEFMEKVAKTVETEELTVEERNLLSVAYKNVIGARRASWRIISSIEQKEDSRGNSDHVSIIKDYRGKIETELSKICDGILNLLEAHLIPAASLAESKVFYLKMKGDYHRYLAEFKTGAERKEAAESTLVAYKSAQVIILFLLLNHIEC
;
A
#
# COMPACT_ATOMS: atom_id res chain seq x y z
N MET A 1 13.73 15.87 -25.03
CA MET A 1 13.97 16.10 -23.59
C MET A 1 12.73 15.62 -22.87
N SER A 2 12.68 14.53 -22.10
CA SER A 2 13.58 13.40 -21.85
C SER A 2 12.86 12.61 -20.75
N SER A 3 12.18 11.50 -21.08
CA SER A 3 11.47 10.67 -20.08
C SER A 3 12.39 10.25 -18.94
N ASP A 4 13.66 9.95 -19.24
CA ASP A 4 14.72 9.67 -18.24
C ASP A 4 14.93 10.81 -17.25
N SER A 5 15.07 12.05 -17.74
CA SER A 5 15.27 13.22 -16.87
C SER A 5 14.09 13.42 -15.91
N SER A 6 12.88 13.05 -16.32
CA SER A 6 11.70 13.17 -15.45
C SER A 6 11.64 12.06 -14.39
N ARG A 7 12.14 10.86 -14.69
CA ARG A 7 12.21 9.75 -13.72
C ARG A 7 13.25 10.07 -12.65
N GLU A 8 14.46 10.46 -13.06
CA GLU A 8 15.55 10.83 -12.16
C GLU A 8 15.17 12.01 -11.25
N GLU A 9 14.52 13.03 -11.79
CA GLU A 9 14.03 14.18 -11.02
C GLU A 9 13.01 13.75 -9.95
N ASN A 10 12.02 12.92 -10.30
CA ASN A 10 11.04 12.44 -9.33
C ASN A 10 11.69 11.54 -8.26
N VAL A 11 12.68 10.71 -8.61
CA VAL A 11 13.43 9.92 -7.62
C VAL A 11 14.21 10.83 -6.66
N TYR A 12 14.85 11.88 -7.18
CA TYR A 12 15.56 12.86 -6.35
C TYR A 12 14.61 13.60 -5.41
N LEU A 13 13.45 14.06 -5.92
CA LEU A 13 12.41 14.71 -5.11
C LEU A 13 11.82 13.77 -4.06
N ALA A 14 11.63 12.48 -4.36
CA ALA A 14 11.18 11.49 -3.39
C ALA A 14 12.19 11.33 -2.23
N LYS A 15 13.50 11.31 -2.52
CA LYS A 15 14.55 11.26 -1.49
C LYS A 15 14.57 12.53 -0.62
N LEU A 16 14.34 13.70 -1.21
CA LEU A 16 14.20 14.95 -0.44
C LEU A 16 12.95 14.94 0.43
N ALA A 17 11.82 14.46 -0.10
CA ALA A 17 10.57 14.34 0.64
C ALA A 17 10.70 13.35 1.81
N GLU A 18 11.42 12.23 1.62
CA GLU A 18 11.76 11.29 2.70
C GLU A 18 12.55 11.97 3.82
N GLN A 19 13.62 12.70 3.49
CA GLN A 19 14.43 13.42 4.48
C GLN A 19 13.66 14.51 5.22
N ALA A 20 12.65 15.10 4.58
CA ALA A 20 11.77 16.09 5.17
C ALA A 20 10.53 15.48 5.87
N GLU A 21 10.42 14.15 5.91
CA GLU A 21 9.25 13.41 6.42
C GLU A 21 7.91 13.79 5.76
N ARG A 22 7.95 14.32 4.53
CA ARG A 22 6.78 14.71 3.74
C ARG A 22 6.32 13.53 2.87
N TYR A 23 5.90 12.44 3.52
CA TYR A 23 5.61 11.17 2.86
C TYR A 23 4.44 11.21 1.86
N GLU A 24 3.51 12.16 1.99
CA GLU A 24 2.43 12.34 1.01
C GLU A 24 2.97 12.79 -0.34
N GLU A 25 3.87 13.77 -0.36
CA GLU A 25 4.58 14.18 -1.58
C GLU A 25 5.52 13.09 -2.08
N MET A 26 6.17 12.36 -1.17
CA MET A 26 7.00 11.22 -1.54
C MET A 26 6.18 10.18 -2.32
N VAL A 27 4.93 9.90 -1.91
CA VAL A 27 4.01 9.06 -2.67
C VAL A 27 3.78 9.66 -4.05
N GLU A 28 3.40 10.93 -4.17
CA GLU A 28 3.13 11.57 -5.46
C GLU A 28 4.30 11.47 -6.45
N PHE A 29 5.54 11.68 -5.98
CA PHE A 29 6.74 11.53 -6.82
C PHE A 29 6.95 10.07 -7.24
N MET A 30 6.80 9.13 -6.31
CA MET A 30 6.99 7.71 -6.61
C MET A 30 5.87 7.12 -7.47
N GLU A 31 4.64 7.65 -7.43
CA GLU A 31 3.58 7.26 -8.38
C GLU A 31 3.94 7.66 -9.81
N LYS A 32 4.58 8.83 -10.00
CA LYS A 32 5.05 9.27 -11.32
C LYS A 32 6.13 8.33 -11.84
N VAL A 33 7.09 7.95 -10.99
CA VAL A 33 8.13 6.96 -11.32
C VAL A 33 7.50 5.62 -11.69
N ALA A 34 6.57 5.11 -10.86
CA ALA A 34 5.87 3.84 -11.09
C ALA A 34 5.09 3.78 -12.41
N LYS A 35 4.60 4.92 -12.92
CA LYS A 35 3.89 5.00 -14.20
C LYS A 35 4.81 5.02 -15.43
N THR A 36 6.13 5.17 -15.25
CA THR A 36 7.12 5.12 -16.34
C THR A 36 7.62 3.71 -16.67
N VAL A 37 7.13 2.67 -15.95
CA VAL A 37 7.65 1.29 -16.08
C VAL A 37 7.33 0.58 -17.40
N GLU A 38 6.59 1.21 -18.30
CA GLU A 38 6.37 0.70 -19.67
C GLU A 38 7.69 0.55 -20.46
N THR A 39 8.75 1.29 -20.06
CA THR A 39 10.07 1.21 -20.69
C THR A 39 11.07 0.37 -19.90
N GLU A 40 11.00 0.41 -18.57
CA GLU A 40 11.97 -0.26 -17.67
C GLU A 40 11.38 -0.48 -16.28
N GLU A 41 11.56 -1.69 -15.75
CA GLU A 41 11.16 -2.08 -14.38
C GLU A 41 11.76 -1.12 -13.31
N LEU A 42 11.11 -1.00 -12.15
CA LEU A 42 11.72 -0.28 -11.03
C LEU A 42 12.98 -0.99 -10.53
N THR A 43 14.05 -0.20 -10.34
CA THR A 43 15.24 -0.64 -9.64
C THR A 43 14.92 -1.02 -8.20
N VAL A 44 15.83 -1.74 -7.54
CA VAL A 44 15.68 -2.10 -6.12
C VAL A 44 15.54 -0.84 -5.25
N GLU A 45 16.29 0.23 -5.55
CA GLU A 45 16.21 1.49 -4.81
C GLU A 45 14.84 2.15 -4.98
N GLU A 46 14.35 2.31 -6.21
CA GLU A 46 13.05 2.94 -6.48
C GLU A 46 11.90 2.15 -5.88
N ARG A 47 11.95 0.82 -5.97
CA ARG A 47 10.98 -0.07 -5.35
C ARG A 47 10.93 0.09 -3.82
N ASN A 48 12.09 0.24 -3.20
CA ASN A 48 12.19 0.49 -1.76
C ASN A 48 11.63 1.87 -1.40
N LEU A 49 11.95 2.92 -2.16
CA LEU A 49 11.40 4.26 -1.96
C LEU A 49 9.87 4.26 -2.04
N LEU A 50 9.29 3.60 -3.05
CA LEU A 50 7.83 3.45 -3.19
C LEU A 50 7.22 2.79 -1.95
N SER A 51 7.85 1.73 -1.45
CA SER A 51 7.39 1.00 -0.26
C SER A 51 7.49 1.86 1.01
N VAL A 52 8.58 2.59 1.19
CA VAL A 52 8.77 3.51 2.33
C VAL A 52 7.71 4.61 2.31
N ALA A 53 7.47 5.21 1.15
CA ALA A 53 6.50 6.29 0.98
C ALA A 53 5.09 5.84 1.44
N TYR A 54 4.56 4.78 0.82
CA TYR A 54 3.22 4.32 1.15
C TYR A 54 3.12 3.73 2.56
N LYS A 55 4.16 3.03 3.05
CA LYS A 55 4.18 2.46 4.41
C LYS A 55 4.03 3.54 5.49
N ASN A 56 4.71 4.68 5.33
CA ASN A 56 4.61 5.78 6.29
C ASN A 56 3.24 6.45 6.23
N VAL A 57 2.74 6.74 5.02
CA VAL A 57 1.42 7.34 4.81
C VAL A 57 0.30 6.46 5.39
N ILE A 58 0.26 5.17 5.04
CA ILE A 58 -0.77 4.25 5.56
C ILE A 58 -0.59 3.99 7.06
N GLY A 59 0.66 3.94 7.54
CA GLY A 59 1.00 3.71 8.94
C GLY A 59 0.40 4.78 9.87
N ALA A 60 0.58 6.05 9.51
CA ALA A 60 0.03 7.18 10.26
C ALA A 60 -1.51 7.13 10.32
N ARG A 61 -2.18 6.89 9.19
CA ARG A 61 -3.65 6.83 9.12
C ARG A 61 -4.21 5.63 9.90
N ARG A 62 -3.55 4.47 9.83
CA ARG A 62 -3.95 3.28 10.61
C ARG A 62 -3.80 3.50 12.12
N ALA A 63 -2.76 4.21 12.55
CA ALA A 63 -2.60 4.58 13.96
C ALA A 63 -3.76 5.47 14.43
N SER A 64 -4.08 6.52 13.65
CA SER A 64 -5.22 7.39 13.92
C SER A 64 -6.54 6.61 13.99
N TRP A 65 -6.81 5.74 13.02
CA TRP A 65 -8.04 4.94 12.99
C TRP A 65 -8.19 4.05 14.23
N ARG A 66 -7.11 3.40 14.69
CA ARG A 66 -7.15 2.57 15.92
C ARG A 66 -7.46 3.39 17.17
N ILE A 67 -6.84 4.56 17.30
CA ILE A 67 -7.06 5.46 18.44
C ILE A 67 -8.53 5.89 18.45
N ILE A 68 -9.05 6.38 17.32
CA ILE A 68 -10.43 6.84 17.20
C ILE A 68 -11.42 5.70 17.45
N SER A 69 -11.19 4.51 16.89
CA SER A 69 -12.04 3.34 17.15
C SER A 69 -12.05 2.93 18.62
N SER A 70 -10.91 3.07 19.33
CA SER A 70 -10.86 2.79 20.77
C SER A 70 -11.62 3.84 21.59
N ILE A 71 -11.58 5.12 21.19
CA ILE A 71 -12.33 6.19 21.84
C ILE A 71 -13.84 6.00 21.61
N GLU A 72 -14.25 5.64 20.38
CA GLU A 72 -15.63 5.31 20.04
C GLU A 72 -16.19 4.23 20.97
N GLN A 73 -15.48 3.10 21.12
CA GLN A 73 -15.89 2.00 22.01
C GLN A 73 -16.01 2.42 23.48
N LYS A 74 -15.09 3.27 23.96
CA LYS A 74 -15.13 3.79 25.34
C LYS A 74 -16.33 4.69 25.56
N GLU A 75 -16.63 5.59 24.63
CA GLU A 75 -17.80 6.49 24.75
C GLU A 75 -19.13 5.73 24.60
N ASP A 76 -19.16 4.71 23.74
CA ASP A 76 -20.33 3.83 23.59
C ASP A 76 -20.62 3.06 24.89
N SER A 77 -19.60 2.51 25.54
CA SER A 77 -19.76 1.84 26.85
C SER A 77 -20.24 2.75 27.98
N ARG A 78 -20.11 4.08 27.83
CA ARG A 78 -20.59 5.09 28.79
C ARG A 78 -22.01 5.56 28.50
N GLY A 79 -22.60 5.15 27.36
CA GLY A 79 -23.92 5.58 26.93
C GLY A 79 -23.96 6.99 26.34
N ASN A 80 -22.83 7.56 25.94
CA ASN A 80 -22.74 8.92 25.39
C ASN A 80 -23.08 8.94 23.89
N SER A 81 -24.33 8.64 23.55
CA SER A 81 -24.79 8.46 22.15
C SER A 81 -24.43 9.62 21.21
N ASP A 82 -24.52 10.86 21.69
CA ASP A 82 -24.25 12.05 20.89
C ASP A 82 -22.76 12.15 20.51
N HIS A 83 -21.87 11.87 21.46
CA HIS A 83 -20.43 11.81 21.19
C HIS A 83 -20.06 10.65 20.28
N VAL A 84 -20.68 9.48 20.46
CA VAL A 84 -20.46 8.30 19.62
C VAL A 84 -20.76 8.62 18.16
N SER A 85 -21.87 9.34 17.89
CA SER A 85 -22.20 9.75 16.52
C SER A 85 -21.10 10.63 15.90
N ILE A 86 -20.62 11.64 16.63
CA ILE A 86 -19.56 12.55 16.16
C ILE A 86 -18.25 11.78 15.89
N ILE A 87 -17.89 10.87 16.80
CA ILE A 87 -16.67 10.06 16.67
C ILE A 87 -16.77 9.12 15.47
N LYS A 88 -17.95 8.53 15.24
CA LYS A 88 -18.20 7.64 14.10
C LYS A 88 -18.05 8.37 12.77
N ASP A 89 -18.56 9.58 12.66
CA ASP A 89 -18.39 10.41 11.45
C ASP A 89 -16.92 10.74 11.20
N TYR A 90 -16.16 11.07 12.25
CA TYR A 90 -14.74 11.33 12.13
C TYR A 90 -13.95 10.07 11.74
N ARG A 91 -14.28 8.92 12.33
CA ARG A 91 -13.72 7.62 11.93
C ARG A 91 -13.99 7.34 10.44
N GLY A 92 -15.19 7.60 9.95
CA GLY A 92 -15.55 7.42 8.54
C GLY A 92 -14.70 8.27 7.58
N LYS A 93 -14.28 9.47 7.98
CA LYS A 93 -13.32 10.27 7.20
C LYS A 93 -11.96 9.57 7.08
N ILE A 94 -11.45 9.05 8.21
CA ILE A 94 -10.18 8.31 8.23
C ILE A 94 -10.27 7.03 7.39
N GLU A 95 -11.39 6.30 7.46
CA GLU A 95 -11.63 5.11 6.63
C GLU A 95 -11.66 5.44 5.13
N THR A 96 -12.18 6.60 4.76
CA THR A 96 -12.15 7.09 3.38
C THR A 96 -10.72 7.39 2.93
N GLU A 97 -9.91 8.02 3.77
CA GLU A 97 -8.49 8.27 3.49
C GLU A 97 -7.69 6.97 3.37
N LEU A 98 -7.91 6.01 4.30
CA LEU A 98 -7.30 4.68 4.24
C LEU A 98 -7.66 3.94 2.95
N SER A 99 -8.93 3.99 2.55
CA SER A 99 -9.39 3.37 1.30
C SER A 99 -8.67 4.00 0.10
N LYS A 100 -8.63 5.33 0.01
CA LYS A 100 -7.92 6.04 -1.08
C LYS A 100 -6.44 5.67 -1.17
N ILE A 101 -5.74 5.57 -0.05
CA ILE A 101 -4.32 5.19 -0.02
C ILE A 101 -4.14 3.75 -0.51
N CYS A 102 -4.99 2.82 -0.05
CA CYS A 102 -4.94 1.43 -0.48
C CYS A 102 -5.27 1.30 -1.98
N ASP A 103 -6.31 1.97 -2.44
CA ASP A 103 -6.74 1.93 -3.84
C ASP A 103 -5.65 2.51 -4.75
N GLY A 104 -4.95 3.58 -4.34
CA GLY A 104 -3.83 4.17 -5.08
C GLY A 104 -2.73 3.15 -5.39
N ILE A 105 -2.19 2.50 -4.36
CA ILE A 105 -1.12 1.50 -4.56
C ILE A 105 -1.63 0.22 -5.22
N LEU A 106 -2.84 -0.25 -4.91
CA LEU A 106 -3.42 -1.44 -5.55
C LEU A 106 -3.58 -1.21 -7.06
N ASN A 107 -4.05 -0.03 -7.47
CA ASN A 107 -4.15 0.32 -8.88
C ASN A 107 -2.77 0.38 -9.55
N LEU A 108 -1.75 0.95 -8.90
CA LEU A 108 -0.39 0.96 -9.45
C LEU A 108 0.19 -0.46 -9.59
N LEU A 109 -0.06 -1.32 -8.60
CA LEU A 109 0.40 -2.71 -8.62
C LEU A 109 -0.22 -3.48 -9.79
N GLU A 110 -1.55 -3.40 -9.96
CA GLU A 110 -2.25 -4.12 -11.02
C GLU A 110 -1.96 -3.56 -12.41
N ALA A 111 -1.95 -2.24 -12.57
CA ALA A 111 -1.86 -1.61 -13.88
C ALA A 111 -0.42 -1.53 -14.42
N HIS A 112 0.57 -1.39 -13.53
CA HIS A 112 1.95 -1.06 -13.94
C HIS A 112 2.98 -2.04 -13.39
N LEU A 113 3.04 -2.26 -12.08
CA LEU A 113 4.20 -2.89 -11.45
C LEU A 113 4.24 -4.41 -11.57
N ILE A 114 3.12 -5.10 -11.33
CA ILE A 114 3.04 -6.56 -11.47
C ILE A 114 3.21 -7.00 -12.92
N PRO A 115 2.56 -6.36 -13.92
CA PRO A 115 2.78 -6.72 -15.33
C PRO A 115 4.20 -6.47 -15.82
N ALA A 116 4.86 -5.39 -15.37
CA ALA A 116 6.22 -5.04 -15.78
C ALA A 116 7.31 -5.86 -15.08
N ALA A 117 7.01 -6.53 -13.97
CA ALA A 117 7.99 -7.30 -13.23
C ALA A 117 8.48 -8.52 -14.03
N SER A 118 9.75 -8.51 -14.40
CA SER A 118 10.40 -9.62 -15.12
C SER A 118 11.00 -10.65 -14.15
N LEU A 119 11.61 -10.16 -13.07
CA LEU A 119 12.28 -10.96 -12.06
C LEU A 119 11.30 -11.57 -11.06
N ALA A 120 11.56 -12.82 -10.68
CA ALA A 120 10.75 -13.53 -9.70
C ALA A 120 10.74 -12.82 -8.34
N GLU A 121 11.88 -12.26 -7.91
CA GLU A 121 11.98 -11.49 -6.67
C GLU A 121 11.08 -10.25 -6.69
N SER A 122 11.06 -9.51 -7.80
CA SER A 122 10.18 -8.35 -7.97
C SER A 122 8.71 -8.73 -7.97
N LYS A 123 8.33 -9.82 -8.66
CA LYS A 123 6.95 -10.35 -8.63
C LYS A 123 6.52 -10.69 -7.21
N VAL A 124 7.37 -11.39 -6.45
CA VAL A 124 7.10 -11.73 -5.05
C VAL A 124 6.95 -10.47 -4.20
N PHE A 125 7.80 -9.47 -4.39
CA PHE A 125 7.72 -8.20 -3.69
C PHE A 125 6.37 -7.52 -3.92
N TYR A 126 5.95 -7.35 -5.17
CA TYR A 126 4.71 -6.67 -5.52
C TYR A 126 3.46 -7.46 -5.09
N LEU A 127 3.47 -8.79 -5.22
CA LEU A 127 2.36 -9.63 -4.76
C LEU A 127 2.22 -9.61 -3.24
N LYS A 128 3.33 -9.61 -2.50
CA LYS A 128 3.31 -9.43 -1.04
C LYS A 128 2.74 -8.06 -0.67
N MET A 129 3.18 -7.01 -1.37
CA MET A 129 2.67 -5.65 -1.17
C MET A 129 1.16 -5.57 -1.44
N LYS A 130 0.68 -6.17 -2.54
CA LYS A 130 -0.76 -6.29 -2.85
C LYS A 130 -1.53 -6.95 -1.71
N GLY A 131 -1.00 -8.06 -1.18
CA GLY A 131 -1.57 -8.75 -0.02
C GLY A 131 -1.62 -7.86 1.22
N ASP A 132 -0.56 -7.10 1.50
CA ASP A 132 -0.51 -6.19 2.64
C ASP A 132 -1.59 -5.09 2.58
N TYR A 133 -1.83 -4.50 1.40
CA TYR A 133 -2.84 -3.43 1.24
C TYR A 133 -4.27 -3.96 1.24
N HIS A 134 -4.55 -5.13 0.65
CA HIS A 134 -5.85 -5.78 0.85
C HIS A 134 -6.08 -6.18 2.31
N ARG A 135 -5.03 -6.61 3.02
CA ARG A 135 -5.12 -6.90 4.45
C ARG A 135 -5.46 -5.64 5.25
N TYR A 136 -4.89 -4.49 4.90
CA TYR A 136 -5.24 -3.21 5.53
C TYR A 136 -6.70 -2.82 5.27
N LEU A 137 -7.22 -3.01 4.05
CA LEU A 137 -8.65 -2.81 3.76
C LEU A 137 -9.55 -3.70 4.64
N ALA A 138 -9.19 -4.98 4.81
CA ALA A 138 -9.94 -5.93 5.63
C ALA A 138 -9.95 -5.60 7.14
N GLU A 139 -9.08 -4.72 7.62
CA GLU A 139 -9.04 -4.29 9.03
C GLU A 139 -10.26 -3.43 9.41
N PHE A 140 -10.75 -2.58 8.49
CA PHE A 140 -11.80 -1.59 8.78
C PHE A 140 -13.06 -1.73 7.92
N LYS A 141 -12.98 -2.40 6.76
CA LYS A 141 -14.17 -2.70 5.94
C LYS A 141 -15.11 -3.68 6.65
N THR A 142 -16.38 -3.67 6.27
CA THR A 142 -17.41 -4.54 6.86
C THR A 142 -18.18 -5.31 5.77
N GLY A 143 -18.96 -6.32 6.19
CA GLY A 143 -19.83 -7.09 5.30
C GLY A 143 -19.09 -7.72 4.10
N ALA A 144 -19.63 -7.49 2.90
CA ALA A 144 -19.10 -8.04 1.65
C ALA A 144 -17.71 -7.50 1.30
N GLU A 145 -17.47 -6.20 1.48
CA GLU A 145 -16.17 -5.58 1.19
C GLU A 145 -15.04 -6.19 2.03
N ARG A 146 -15.32 -6.50 3.31
CA ARG A 146 -14.34 -7.18 4.17
C ARG A 146 -13.99 -8.58 3.66
N LYS A 147 -15.01 -9.32 3.21
CA LYS A 147 -14.84 -10.68 2.69
C LYS A 147 -14.00 -10.66 1.41
N GLU A 148 -14.31 -9.77 0.49
CA GLU A 148 -13.57 -9.58 -0.75
C GLU A 148 -12.11 -9.19 -0.50
N ALA A 149 -11.86 -8.24 0.42
CA ALA A 149 -10.51 -7.85 0.80
C ALA A 149 -9.72 -9.02 1.43
N ALA A 150 -10.36 -9.84 2.27
CA ALA A 150 -9.74 -11.03 2.86
C ALA A 150 -9.41 -12.11 1.82
N GLU A 151 -10.31 -12.35 0.86
CA GLU A 151 -10.08 -13.28 -0.25
C GLU A 151 -8.94 -12.80 -1.14
N SER A 152 -8.93 -11.51 -1.49
CA SER A 152 -7.86 -10.89 -2.28
C SER A 152 -6.50 -10.92 -1.59
N THR A 153 -6.48 -10.74 -0.26
CA THR A 153 -5.28 -10.92 0.58
C THR A 153 -4.73 -12.35 0.43
N LEU A 154 -5.61 -13.35 0.58
CA LEU A 154 -5.22 -14.76 0.51
C LEU A 154 -4.68 -15.13 -0.87
N VAL A 155 -5.34 -14.67 -1.94
CA VAL A 155 -4.91 -14.90 -3.32
C VAL A 155 -3.53 -14.31 -3.55
N ALA A 156 -3.32 -13.04 -3.19
CA ALA A 156 -2.04 -12.35 -3.41
C ALA A 156 -0.87 -13.05 -2.70
N TYR A 157 -1.04 -13.42 -1.42
CA TYR A 157 0.02 -14.13 -0.69
C TYR A 157 0.25 -15.56 -1.21
N LYS A 158 -0.80 -16.28 -1.62
CA LYS A 158 -0.64 -17.60 -2.25
C LYS A 158 0.14 -17.50 -3.56
N SER A 159 -0.18 -16.53 -4.42
CA SER A 159 0.57 -16.29 -5.65
C SER A 159 2.04 -15.99 -5.37
N ALA A 160 2.35 -15.18 -4.35
CA ALA A 160 3.73 -14.94 -3.94
C ALA A 160 4.42 -16.23 -3.45
N GLN A 161 3.74 -17.04 -2.62
CA GLN A 161 4.26 -18.31 -2.11
C GLN A 161 4.57 -19.32 -3.22
N VAL A 162 3.73 -19.41 -4.25
CA VAL A 162 3.96 -20.31 -5.39
C VAL A 162 5.27 -19.95 -6.10
N ILE A 163 5.53 -18.66 -6.32
CA ILE A 163 6.78 -18.20 -6.96
C ILE A 163 7.98 -18.49 -6.05
N ILE A 164 7.87 -18.23 -4.75
CA ILE A 164 8.93 -18.55 -3.78
C ILE A 164 9.24 -20.05 -3.79
N LEU A 165 8.21 -20.90 -3.74
CA LEU A 165 8.39 -22.35 -3.74
C LEU A 165 9.07 -22.83 -5.03
N PHE A 166 8.67 -22.28 -6.18
CA PHE A 166 9.32 -22.58 -7.45
C PHE A 166 10.80 -22.20 -7.42
N LEU A 167 11.17 -21.03 -6.91
CA LEU A 167 12.58 -20.62 -6.79
C LEU A 167 13.38 -21.57 -5.89
N LEU A 168 12.82 -21.98 -4.75
CA LEU A 168 13.48 -22.90 -3.82
C LEU A 168 13.70 -24.28 -4.43
N LEU A 169 12.74 -24.81 -5.19
CA LEU A 169 12.87 -26.11 -5.85
C LEU A 169 13.95 -26.10 -6.93
N ASN A 170 14.02 -25.03 -7.75
CA ASN A 170 15.05 -24.93 -8.80
C ASN A 170 16.47 -24.68 -8.25
N HIS A 171 16.61 -24.08 -7.06
CA HIS A 171 17.91 -23.96 -6.39
C HIS A 171 18.41 -25.29 -5.78
N ILE A 172 17.55 -26.29 -5.61
CA ILE A 172 17.92 -27.62 -5.09
C ILE A 172 18.41 -28.56 -6.21
N GLU A 173 18.08 -28.28 -7.47
CA GLU A 173 18.46 -29.10 -8.63
C GLU A 173 19.78 -28.66 -9.32
N CYS A 174 20.56 -27.74 -8.73
CA CYS A 174 21.89 -27.32 -9.22
C CYS A 174 23.02 -27.74 -8.27
#